data_AF-A0A6C2UTI5-F1
#
_entry.id   AF-A0A6C2UTI5-F1
#
_cell.length_a   1.000
_cell.length_b   1.000
_cell.length_c   1.000
_cell.angle_alpha   90.00
_cell.angle_beta   90.00
_cell.angle_gamma   90.00
#
_symmetry.space_group_name_H-M   'P 1'
#
loop_
_entity.id
_entity.type
_entity.pdbx_description
1 polymer ?
#
loop_
_entity_poly.entity_id
_entity_poly.type
_entity_poly.pdbx_seq_one_letter_code
_entity_poly.pdbx_strand_id
1 'polypeptide(L)'
;MRRLEAFMGVRVLTYAIMSNHWHILLEVPPMTELSDDELHRRIKAFYSKQRANVIMQEYERVTAYAQQTGNSAWLDEWREKYTSRMGDLSIFVKELKERFSKWYNRKNNRKGTLWEERFKSVLVENSDHVIATMATYIELNPVRAGLVEDPRDYRFCGYAEAVAGGAEARKGIEQILHMHGQQASWRKLAAQYRIHLFCTGEETSERPGVNPEKMQQVIEAGGELSTYELMRCRVRYFNDGVALGSKLFIEEVFEQHRSWFGEKRKSGARKIRGSGLEDLFSMRDLRLGAISPPGLASLG
;
A
#
# COMPACT_ATOMS: atom_id res chain seq x y z
N MET A 1 -5.49 1.73 5.18
CA MET A 1 -4.76 0.46 5.22
C MET A 1 -3.36 0.63 5.82
N ARG A 2 -2.36 1.19 5.12
CA ARG A 2 -0.95 1.25 5.60
C ARG A 2 -0.72 1.85 7.01
N ARG A 3 -1.46 2.89 7.41
CA ARG A 3 -1.37 3.41 8.80
C ARG A 3 -1.88 2.41 9.85
N LEU A 4 -2.92 1.65 9.50
CA LEU A 4 -3.51 0.63 10.37
C LEU A 4 -2.59 -0.59 10.46
N GLU A 5 -1.98 -0.97 9.33
CA GLU A 5 -0.93 -1.98 9.26
C GLU A 5 0.20 -1.66 10.26
N ALA A 6 0.78 -0.46 10.17
CA ALA A 6 1.82 -0.01 11.09
C ALA A 6 1.37 0.02 12.56
N PHE A 7 0.13 0.45 12.83
CA PHE A 7 -0.40 0.51 14.19
C PHE A 7 -0.57 -0.88 14.81
N MET A 8 -1.16 -1.80 14.05
CA MET A 8 -1.56 -3.11 14.54
C MET A 8 -0.43 -4.13 14.49
N GLY A 9 0.71 -3.79 13.88
CA GLY A 9 1.85 -4.69 13.76
C GLY A 9 1.62 -5.87 12.82
N VAL A 10 0.66 -5.74 11.90
CA VAL A 10 0.42 -6.71 10.82
C VAL A 10 1.20 -6.28 9.57
N ARG A 11 1.41 -7.19 8.61
CA ARG A 11 2.05 -6.87 7.33
C ARG A 11 1.09 -7.17 6.18
N VAL A 12 0.78 -6.17 5.36
CA VAL A 12 -0.03 -6.35 4.14
C VAL A 12 0.91 -6.68 3.00
N LEU A 13 0.94 -7.97 2.61
CA LEU A 13 1.82 -8.50 1.58
C LEU A 13 1.36 -8.07 0.18
N THR A 14 0.08 -8.25 -0.12
CA THR A 14 -0.53 -7.75 -1.35
C THR A 14 -2.04 -7.59 -1.19
N TYR A 15 -2.70 -7.02 -2.20
CA TYR A 15 -4.14 -6.78 -2.23
C TYR A 15 -4.65 -6.60 -3.65
N ALA A 16 -5.98 -6.69 -3.81
CA ALA A 16 -6.70 -6.21 -4.99
C ALA A 16 -8.03 -5.58 -4.54
N ILE A 17 -8.26 -4.32 -4.89
CA ILE A 17 -9.52 -3.61 -4.60
C ILE A 17 -10.33 -3.54 -5.88
N MET A 18 -11.48 -4.21 -5.91
CA MET A 18 -12.43 -4.23 -7.00
C MET A 18 -13.55 -3.20 -6.76
N SER A 19 -14.43 -3.00 -7.73
CA SER A 19 -15.56 -2.07 -7.60
C SER A 19 -16.58 -2.51 -6.53
N ASN A 20 -16.72 -3.81 -6.30
CA ASN A 20 -17.72 -4.41 -5.41
C ASN A 20 -17.13 -5.16 -4.20
N HIS A 21 -15.84 -5.52 -4.21
CA HIS A 21 -15.19 -6.22 -3.11
C HIS A 21 -13.68 -5.97 -3.10
N TRP A 22 -12.97 -6.49 -2.11
CA TRP A 22 -11.51 -6.44 -2.06
C TRP A 22 -10.95 -7.72 -1.47
N HIS A 23 -9.72 -8.05 -1.85
CA HIS A 23 -8.93 -9.15 -1.31
C HIS A 23 -7.63 -8.59 -0.74
N ILE A 24 -7.19 -9.09 0.41
CA ILE A 24 -5.92 -8.72 1.04
C ILE A 24 -5.23 -10.01 1.49
N LEU A 25 -3.94 -10.14 1.16
CA LEU A 25 -3.06 -11.10 1.80
C LEU A 25 -2.32 -10.39 2.92
N LEU A 26 -2.49 -10.88 4.14
CA LEU A 26 -1.96 -10.27 5.35
C LEU A 26 -1.25 -11.33 6.18
N GLU A 27 -0.08 -10.96 6.67
CA GLU A 27 0.70 -11.73 7.62
C GLU A 27 0.57 -11.10 9.01
N VAL A 28 0.40 -11.95 10.02
CA VAL A 28 0.46 -11.56 11.44
C VAL A 28 1.78 -12.10 12.00
N PRO A 29 2.81 -11.25 12.15
CA PRO A 29 4.06 -11.65 12.78
C PRO A 29 3.83 -12.18 14.21
N PRO A 30 4.72 -13.05 14.71
CA PRO A 30 4.69 -13.47 16.11
C PRO A 30 4.65 -12.26 17.05
N MET A 31 3.72 -12.28 17.99
CA MET A 31 3.60 -11.22 18.99
C MET A 31 4.73 -11.35 20.00
N THR A 32 5.72 -10.47 19.91
CA THR A 32 6.73 -10.28 20.95
C THR A 32 6.25 -9.22 21.93
N GLU A 33 6.82 -9.22 23.14
CA GLU A 33 6.60 -8.13 24.08
C GLU A 33 6.94 -6.78 23.44
N LEU A 34 5.99 -5.86 23.48
CA LEU A 34 6.08 -4.59 22.78
C LEU A 34 6.68 -3.54 23.71
N SER A 35 7.81 -2.94 23.36
CA SER A 35 8.34 -1.83 24.16
C SER A 35 7.43 -0.60 24.10
N ASP A 36 7.51 0.25 25.13
CA ASP A 36 6.76 1.51 25.19
C ASP A 36 7.12 2.42 24.01
N ASP A 37 8.39 2.46 23.62
CA ASP A 37 8.86 3.22 22.47
C ASP A 37 8.24 2.74 21.15
N GLU A 38 8.12 1.42 20.97
CA GLU A 38 7.46 0.84 19.82
C GLU A 38 5.96 1.20 19.83
N LEU A 39 5.28 1.03 20.97
CA LEU A 39 3.88 1.39 21.14
C LEU A 39 3.63 2.88 20.81
N HIS A 40 4.48 3.78 21.32
CA HIS A 40 4.41 5.21 21.04
C HIS A 40 4.58 5.50 19.56
N ARG A 41 5.54 4.86 18.89
CA ARG A 41 5.77 5.05 17.45
C ARG A 41 4.57 4.61 16.64
N ARG A 42 3.97 3.46 16.97
CA ARG A 42 2.76 2.93 16.34
C ARG A 42 1.56 3.87 16.53
N ILE A 43 1.34 4.37 17.75
CA ILE A 43 0.27 5.35 18.05
C ILE A 43 0.47 6.64 17.23
N LYS A 44 1.69 7.19 17.21
CA LYS A 44 2.02 8.43 16.47
C LYS A 44 1.89 8.27 14.95
N ALA A 45 2.18 7.09 14.41
CA ALA A 45 2.00 6.81 12.98
C ALA A 45 0.51 6.72 12.57
N PHE A 46 -0.37 6.43 13.52
CA PHE A 46 -1.77 6.13 13.25
C PHE A 46 -2.72 7.30 13.48
N TYR A 47 -2.62 7.95 14.63
CA TYR A 47 -3.52 9.03 15.03
C TYR A 47 -3.05 10.37 14.46
N SER A 48 -3.97 11.35 14.41
CA SER A 48 -3.57 12.73 14.12
C SER A 48 -2.60 13.23 15.18
N LYS A 49 -1.74 14.19 14.82
CA LYS A 49 -0.75 14.76 15.76
C LYS A 49 -1.40 15.24 17.05
N GLN A 50 -2.54 15.93 16.94
CA GLN A 50 -3.29 16.41 18.10
C GLN A 50 -3.76 15.25 18.99
N ARG A 51 -4.34 14.20 18.38
CA ARG A 51 -4.83 13.05 19.13
C ARG A 51 -3.69 12.24 19.75
N ALA A 52 -2.60 12.04 19.02
CA ALA A 52 -1.41 11.36 19.52
C ALA A 52 -0.83 12.10 20.74
N ASN A 53 -0.74 13.43 20.70
CA ASN A 53 -0.26 14.22 21.84
C ASN A 53 -1.12 14.03 23.10
N VAL A 54 -2.45 14.04 22.97
CA VAL A 54 -3.36 13.77 24.10
C VAL A 54 -3.11 12.38 24.67
N ILE A 55 -2.94 11.38 23.80
CA ILE A 55 -2.66 10.00 24.23
C ILE A 55 -1.30 9.90 24.95
N MET A 56 -0.27 10.63 24.49
CA MET A 56 1.04 10.65 25.15
C MET A 56 0.98 11.37 26.52
N GLN A 57 0.19 12.43 26.66
CA GLN A 57 -0.01 13.10 27.95
C GLN A 57 -0.74 12.18 28.95
N GLU A 58 -1.70 11.38 28.49
CA GLU A 58 -2.33 10.34 29.31
C GLU A 58 -1.28 9.31 29.78
N TYR A 59 -0.41 8.84 28.88
CA TYR A 59 0.70 7.94 29.22
C TYR A 59 1.62 8.52 30.29
N GLU A 60 2.10 9.75 30.11
CA GLU A 60 2.98 10.43 31.08
C GLU A 60 2.38 10.47 32.48
N ARG A 61 1.07 10.73 32.58
CA ARG A 61 0.34 10.77 33.86
C ARG A 61 0.27 9.40 34.53
N VAL A 62 -0.10 8.36 33.78
CA VAL A 62 -0.23 7.00 34.35
C VAL A 62 1.12 6.41 34.71
N THR A 63 2.17 6.71 33.94
CA THR A 63 3.56 6.32 34.24
C THR A 63 4.07 7.01 35.49
N ALA A 64 3.84 8.33 35.63
CA ALA A 64 4.23 9.07 36.83
C ALA A 64 3.52 8.53 38.08
N TYR A 65 2.22 8.20 37.97
CA TYR A 65 1.46 7.58 39.06
C TYR A 65 2.05 6.21 39.46
N ALA A 66 2.35 5.35 38.49
CA ALA A 66 2.96 4.05 38.74
C ALA A 66 4.33 4.17 39.42
N GLN A 67 5.16 5.12 38.99
CA GLN A 67 6.47 5.37 39.62
C GLN A 67 6.36 5.91 41.05
N GLN A 68 5.38 6.76 41.33
CA GLN A 68 5.18 7.36 42.66
C GLN A 68 4.58 6.39 43.66
N THR A 69 3.66 5.53 43.22
CA THR A 69 2.87 4.66 44.11
C THR A 69 3.30 3.20 44.10
N GLY A 70 4.11 2.79 43.11
CA GLY A 70 4.43 1.38 42.83
C GLY A 70 3.26 0.59 42.20
N ASN A 71 2.11 1.21 41.97
CA ASN A 71 0.93 0.56 41.41
C ASN A 71 0.84 0.78 39.88
N SER A 72 1.07 -0.28 39.10
CA SER A 72 1.06 -0.24 37.63
C SER A 72 -0.32 -0.42 37.00
N ALA A 73 -1.40 -0.67 37.75
CA ALA A 73 -2.68 -1.11 37.19
C ALA A 73 -3.24 -0.15 36.11
N TRP A 74 -3.13 1.16 36.31
CA TRP A 74 -3.58 2.15 35.33
C TRP A 74 -2.67 2.23 34.10
N LEU A 75 -1.37 1.97 34.27
CA LEU A 75 -0.43 1.87 33.15
C LEU A 75 -0.74 0.61 32.34
N ASP A 76 -0.98 -0.53 33.00
CA ASP A 76 -1.32 -1.79 32.36
C ASP A 76 -2.64 -1.70 31.58
N GLU A 77 -3.68 -1.08 32.17
CA GLU A 77 -4.95 -0.80 31.48
C GLU A 77 -4.76 0.13 30.28
N TRP A 78 -3.95 1.19 30.43
CA TRP A 78 -3.65 2.10 29.34
C TRP A 78 -2.94 1.38 28.19
N ARG A 79 -1.99 0.48 28.49
CA ARG A 79 -1.30 -0.34 27.49
C ARG A 79 -2.27 -1.27 26.79
N GLU A 80 -3.08 -2.00 27.55
CA GLU A 80 -4.03 -2.99 27.05
C GLU A 80 -5.04 -2.39 26.06
N LYS A 81 -5.49 -1.15 26.32
CA LYS A 81 -6.36 -0.38 25.42
C LYS A 81 -5.81 -0.26 23.99
N TYR A 82 -4.49 -0.30 23.80
CA TYR A 82 -3.86 -0.23 22.50
C TYR A 82 -3.29 -1.57 22.02
N THR A 83 -2.70 -2.36 22.92
CA THR A 83 -2.06 -3.65 22.57
C THR A 83 -3.08 -4.74 22.24
N SER A 84 -4.26 -4.74 22.86
CA SER A 84 -5.36 -5.67 22.55
C SER A 84 -5.79 -5.66 21.08
N ARG A 85 -5.51 -4.57 20.37
CA ARG A 85 -5.82 -4.43 18.94
C ARG A 85 -4.73 -5.03 18.06
N MET A 86 -3.52 -5.24 18.55
CA MET A 86 -2.39 -5.64 17.72
C MET A 86 -2.46 -7.12 17.33
N GLY A 87 -2.15 -7.43 16.07
CA GLY A 87 -2.25 -8.78 15.51
C GLY A 87 -3.67 -9.32 15.29
N ASP A 88 -4.72 -8.62 15.75
CA ASP A 88 -6.11 -9.07 15.59
C ASP A 88 -6.68 -8.69 14.21
N LEU A 89 -6.87 -9.70 13.36
CA LEU A 89 -7.43 -9.52 12.01
C LEU A 89 -8.87 -8.98 12.02
N SER A 90 -9.69 -9.41 12.98
CA SER A 90 -11.09 -8.97 13.08
C SER A 90 -11.17 -7.48 13.38
N ILE A 91 -10.35 -7.00 14.31
CA ILE A 91 -10.22 -5.58 14.63
C ILE A 91 -9.67 -4.82 13.43
N PHE A 92 -8.70 -5.38 12.71
CA PHE A 92 -8.07 -4.72 11.56
C PHE A 92 -9.10 -4.46 10.47
N VAL A 93 -9.85 -5.49 10.10
CA VAL A 93 -10.86 -5.37 9.05
C VAL A 93 -12.03 -4.49 9.51
N LYS A 94 -12.45 -4.60 10.78
CA LYS A 94 -13.50 -3.73 11.35
C LYS A 94 -13.12 -2.25 11.23
N GLU A 95 -11.92 -1.88 11.68
CA GLU A 95 -11.49 -0.48 11.63
C GLU A 95 -11.22 0.03 10.21
N LEU A 96 -10.69 -0.83 9.34
CA LEU A 96 -10.51 -0.50 7.93
C LEU A 96 -11.86 -0.15 7.29
N LYS A 97 -12.86 -1.03 7.48
CA LYS A 97 -14.23 -0.86 6.99
C LYS A 97 -14.87 0.39 7.57
N GLU A 98 -14.80 0.59 8.89
CA GLU A 98 -15.43 1.71 9.57
C GLU A 98 -14.85 3.06 9.13
N ARG A 99 -13.51 3.17 9.04
CA ARG A 99 -12.84 4.40 8.60
C ARG A 99 -13.20 4.74 7.16
N PHE A 100 -13.24 3.74 6.28
CA PHE A 100 -13.64 3.95 4.90
C PHE A 100 -15.11 4.38 4.79
N SER A 101 -16.03 3.71 5.51
CA SER A 101 -17.45 4.11 5.54
C SER A 101 -17.64 5.54 6.01
N LYS A 102 -16.98 5.93 7.10
CA LYS A 102 -17.05 7.31 7.64
C LYS A 102 -16.56 8.33 6.62
N TRP A 103 -15.44 8.05 5.96
CA TRP A 103 -14.90 8.92 4.90
C TRP A 103 -15.84 8.99 3.69
N TYR A 104 -16.29 7.84 3.18
CA TYR A 104 -17.14 7.74 1.99
C TYR A 104 -18.49 8.41 2.21
N ASN A 105 -19.13 8.14 3.35
CA ASN A 105 -20.41 8.74 3.72
C ASN A 105 -20.29 10.26 3.84
N ARG A 106 -19.24 10.77 4.51
CA ARG A 106 -18.99 12.21 4.60
C ARG A 106 -18.76 12.84 3.22
N LYS A 107 -17.95 12.19 2.38
CA LYS A 107 -17.61 12.71 1.04
C LYS A 107 -18.82 12.77 0.10
N ASN A 108 -19.75 11.83 0.22
CA ASN A 108 -20.92 11.70 -0.66
C ASN A 108 -22.23 12.16 0.01
N ASN A 109 -22.16 12.83 1.16
CA ASN A 109 -23.33 13.23 1.96
C ASN A 109 -24.34 12.09 2.22
N ARG A 110 -23.82 10.87 2.43
CA ARG A 110 -24.61 9.67 2.72
C ARG A 110 -24.62 9.36 4.22
N LYS A 111 -25.58 8.55 4.65
CA LYS A 111 -25.66 7.94 5.97
C LYS A 111 -25.91 6.43 5.82
N GLY A 112 -25.68 5.66 6.88
CA GLY A 112 -25.94 4.22 6.92
C GLY A 112 -24.72 3.35 6.59
N THR A 113 -24.98 2.05 6.41
CA THR A 113 -23.97 1.02 6.14
C THR A 113 -23.47 1.11 4.70
N LEU A 114 -22.20 0.76 4.51
CA LEU A 114 -21.56 0.69 3.18
C LEU A 114 -21.19 -0.73 2.79
N TRP A 115 -21.01 -1.61 3.78
CA TRP A 115 -20.58 -2.99 3.59
C TRP A 115 -21.76 -3.91 3.88
N GLU A 116 -22.04 -4.84 2.98
CA GLU A 116 -23.18 -5.75 3.08
C GLU A 116 -22.88 -6.93 4.03
N GLU A 117 -21.69 -7.53 3.90
CA GLU A 117 -21.33 -8.74 4.67
C GLU A 117 -20.16 -8.54 5.64
N ARG A 118 -20.08 -9.47 6.61
CA ARG A 118 -18.86 -9.71 7.40
C ARG A 118 -17.71 -10.15 6.46
N PHE A 119 -16.48 -9.91 6.88
CA PHE A 119 -15.34 -10.41 6.11
C PHE A 119 -15.24 -11.92 6.24
N LYS A 120 -14.68 -12.56 5.22
CA LYS A 120 -14.28 -13.97 5.25
C LYS A 120 -12.76 -14.01 5.31
N SER A 121 -12.21 -14.96 6.05
CA SER A 121 -10.77 -15.16 6.17
C SER A 121 -10.45 -16.64 6.08
N VAL A 122 -9.34 -16.94 5.39
CA VAL A 122 -8.77 -18.28 5.27
C VAL A 122 -7.35 -18.20 5.80
N LEU A 123 -6.98 -19.10 6.71
CA LEU A 123 -5.60 -19.24 7.14
C LEU A 123 -4.81 -19.88 6.01
N VAL A 124 -3.70 -19.24 5.66
CA VAL A 124 -2.78 -19.70 4.62
C VAL A 124 -1.58 -20.33 5.33
N GLU A 125 -1.19 -21.52 4.90
CA GLU A 125 0.03 -22.16 5.39
C GLU A 125 1.22 -21.23 5.19
N ASN A 126 2.12 -21.17 6.17
CA ASN A 126 3.35 -20.41 6.07
C ASN A 126 4.39 -21.17 5.22
N SER A 127 4.02 -21.40 3.96
CA SER A 127 4.79 -22.08 2.92
C SER A 127 4.89 -21.16 1.71
N ASP A 128 6.11 -20.96 1.22
CA ASP A 128 6.45 -20.00 0.16
C ASP A 128 5.56 -20.17 -1.07
N HIS A 129 5.40 -21.42 -1.50
CA HIS A 129 4.62 -21.76 -2.68
C HIS A 129 3.13 -21.44 -2.48
N VAL A 130 2.59 -21.72 -1.29
CA VAL A 130 1.19 -21.45 -0.97
C VAL A 130 0.94 -19.94 -0.88
N ILE A 131 1.83 -19.19 -0.21
CA ILE A 131 1.73 -17.74 -0.08
C ILE A 131 1.85 -17.06 -1.45
N ALA A 132 2.81 -17.47 -2.27
CA ALA A 132 3.00 -16.93 -3.62
C ALA A 132 1.80 -17.25 -4.54
N THR A 133 1.24 -18.45 -4.44
CA THR A 133 0.02 -18.84 -5.17
C THR A 133 -1.18 -17.99 -4.74
N MET A 134 -1.37 -17.79 -3.44
CA MET A 134 -2.45 -16.93 -2.92
C MET A 134 -2.28 -15.46 -3.33
N ALA A 135 -1.05 -14.95 -3.31
CA ALA A 135 -0.74 -13.60 -3.76
C ALA A 135 -1.06 -13.42 -5.24
N THR A 136 -0.60 -14.34 -6.09
CA THR A 136 -0.91 -14.39 -7.52
C THR A 136 -2.41 -14.46 -7.78
N TYR A 137 -3.11 -15.33 -7.05
CA TYR A 137 -4.56 -15.41 -7.14
C TYR A 137 -5.18 -14.04 -6.84
N ILE A 138 -4.79 -13.36 -5.77
CA ILE A 138 -5.33 -12.06 -5.39
C ILE A 138 -5.09 -11.01 -6.48
N GLU A 139 -3.86 -10.90 -6.97
CA GLU A 139 -3.44 -9.84 -7.89
C GLU A 139 -3.98 -10.01 -9.30
N LEU A 140 -4.35 -11.23 -9.70
CA LEU A 140 -4.98 -11.54 -10.97
C LEU A 140 -6.50 -11.37 -10.99
N ASN A 141 -7.16 -11.06 -9.87
CA ASN A 141 -8.61 -10.81 -9.87
C ASN A 141 -9.06 -9.77 -10.93
N PRO A 142 -8.35 -8.65 -11.16
CA PRO A 142 -8.67 -7.71 -12.23
C PRO A 142 -8.59 -8.31 -13.64
N VAL A 143 -7.64 -9.22 -13.88
CA VAL A 143 -7.52 -9.93 -15.16
C VAL A 143 -8.68 -10.89 -15.35
N ARG A 144 -8.97 -11.70 -14.33
CA ARG A 144 -10.10 -12.65 -14.38
C ARG A 144 -11.46 -11.96 -14.50
N ALA A 145 -11.57 -10.73 -14.01
CA ALA A 145 -12.76 -9.90 -14.16
C ALA A 145 -12.83 -9.18 -15.53
N GLY A 146 -11.86 -9.38 -16.42
CA GLY A 146 -11.81 -8.76 -17.74
C GLY A 146 -11.54 -7.25 -17.72
N LEU A 147 -11.03 -6.69 -16.61
CA LEU A 147 -10.78 -5.26 -16.49
C LEU A 147 -9.48 -4.82 -17.16
N VAL A 148 -8.50 -5.72 -17.18
CA VAL A 148 -7.16 -5.52 -17.78
C VAL A 148 -6.62 -6.86 -18.27
N GLU A 149 -5.70 -6.84 -19.23
CA GLU A 149 -5.01 -8.07 -19.68
C GLU A 149 -3.77 -8.39 -18.83
N ASP A 150 -3.24 -7.40 -18.12
CA ASP A 150 -2.05 -7.51 -17.28
C ASP A 150 -2.33 -6.84 -15.94
N PRO A 151 -2.10 -7.50 -14.79
CA PRO A 151 -2.40 -6.92 -13.50
C PRO A 151 -1.58 -5.66 -13.23
N ARG A 152 -0.43 -5.46 -13.89
CA ARG A 152 0.31 -4.20 -13.76
C ARG A 152 -0.59 -3.03 -14.14
N ASP A 153 -1.50 -3.20 -15.10
CA ASP A 153 -2.39 -2.17 -15.63
C ASP A 153 -3.54 -1.79 -14.70
N TYR A 154 -3.74 -2.53 -13.60
CA TYR A 154 -4.77 -2.26 -12.62
C TYR A 154 -4.21 -1.60 -11.36
N ARG A 155 -4.30 -0.26 -11.27
CA ARG A 155 -3.68 0.53 -10.19
C ARG A 155 -4.08 0.17 -8.75
N PHE A 156 -5.19 -0.54 -8.58
CA PHE A 156 -5.74 -0.86 -7.27
C PHE A 156 -5.35 -2.27 -6.79
N CYS A 157 -4.27 -2.85 -7.31
CA CYS A 157 -3.65 -4.05 -6.78
C CYS A 157 -2.19 -3.83 -6.34
N GLY A 158 -1.70 -4.73 -5.47
CA GLY A 158 -0.36 -4.66 -4.89
C GLY A 158 0.76 -4.78 -5.95
N TYR A 159 0.62 -5.68 -6.92
CA TYR A 159 1.58 -5.80 -8.03
C TYR A 159 1.77 -4.50 -8.79
N ALA A 160 0.68 -3.87 -9.23
CA ALA A 160 0.74 -2.59 -9.92
C ALA A 160 1.39 -1.50 -9.06
N GLU A 161 1.06 -1.44 -7.77
CA GLU A 161 1.69 -0.50 -6.82
C GLU A 161 3.21 -0.72 -6.76
N ALA A 162 3.66 -1.98 -6.67
CA ALA A 162 5.06 -2.35 -6.55
C ALA A 162 5.87 -2.05 -7.81
N VAL A 163 5.31 -2.39 -8.99
CA VAL A 163 5.90 -2.07 -10.31
C VAL A 163 6.00 -0.55 -10.50
N ALA A 164 4.98 0.20 -10.08
CA ALA A 164 5.00 1.65 -10.05
C ALA A 164 6.01 2.22 -9.01
N GLY A 165 6.66 1.36 -8.22
CA GLY A 165 7.72 1.70 -7.27
C GLY A 165 7.44 1.42 -5.78
N GLY A 166 6.29 0.84 -5.43
CA GLY A 166 5.58 0.96 -4.14
C GLY A 166 6.45 0.55 -2.99
N ALA A 167 6.91 1.41 -2.08
CA ALA A 167 7.88 0.96 -1.09
C ALA A 167 7.30 -0.17 -0.22
N GLU A 168 6.07 0.00 0.25
CA GLU A 168 5.39 -1.02 1.06
C GLU A 168 4.92 -2.22 0.22
N ALA A 169 4.42 -2.01 -0.99
CA ALA A 169 4.07 -3.13 -1.88
C ALA A 169 5.29 -3.94 -2.34
N ARG A 170 6.43 -3.29 -2.57
CA ARG A 170 7.71 -3.95 -2.87
C ARG A 170 8.17 -4.78 -1.70
N LYS A 171 8.14 -4.24 -0.47
CA LYS A 171 8.42 -5.03 0.75
C LYS A 171 7.48 -6.23 0.87
N GLY A 172 6.21 -6.09 0.47
CA GLY A 172 5.24 -7.18 0.46
C GLY A 172 5.61 -8.28 -0.52
N ILE A 173 5.91 -7.94 -1.78
CA ILE A 173 6.38 -8.90 -2.79
C ILE A 173 7.75 -9.47 -2.42
N GLU A 174 8.65 -8.64 -1.90
CA GLU A 174 9.92 -9.08 -1.35
C GLU A 174 9.64 -10.11 -0.27
N GLN A 175 8.78 -9.87 0.72
CA GLN A 175 8.45 -10.84 1.76
C GLN A 175 7.82 -12.13 1.20
N ILE A 176 6.97 -12.05 0.16
CA ILE A 176 6.42 -13.21 -0.54
C ILE A 176 7.54 -14.04 -1.19
N LEU A 177 8.57 -13.38 -1.76
CA LEU A 177 9.70 -14.03 -2.41
C LEU A 177 10.89 -14.34 -1.48
N HIS A 178 11.04 -13.63 -0.36
CA HIS A 178 12.21 -13.67 0.53
C HIS A 178 12.29 -15.00 1.27
N MET A 179 11.15 -15.69 1.38
CA MET A 179 11.13 -17.05 1.89
C MET A 179 11.97 -18.01 1.02
N HIS A 180 12.26 -17.66 -0.25
CA HIS A 180 13.21 -18.37 -1.11
C HIS A 180 14.71 -18.06 -0.85
N GLY A 181 15.07 -17.30 0.20
CA GLY A 181 16.48 -17.04 0.55
C GLY A 181 17.26 -16.18 -0.47
N GLN A 182 16.57 -15.49 -1.37
CA GLN A 182 17.21 -14.69 -2.42
C GLN A 182 17.30 -13.22 -2.02
N GLN A 183 18.48 -12.78 -1.57
CA GLN A 183 18.83 -11.36 -1.57
C GLN A 183 19.23 -10.95 -2.99
N ALA A 184 18.30 -10.36 -3.73
CA ALA A 184 18.53 -9.87 -5.07
C ALA A 184 18.07 -8.42 -5.22
N SER A 185 18.51 -7.76 -6.30
CA SER A 185 17.99 -6.45 -6.65
C SER A 185 16.48 -6.53 -6.92
N TRP A 186 15.75 -5.45 -6.62
CA TRP A 186 14.31 -5.36 -6.92
C TRP A 186 13.98 -5.76 -8.36
N ARG A 187 14.84 -5.43 -9.33
CA ARG A 187 14.64 -5.79 -10.74
C ARG A 187 14.51 -7.31 -10.92
N LYS A 188 15.42 -8.08 -10.30
CA LYS A 188 15.42 -9.54 -10.41
C LYS A 188 14.21 -10.16 -9.68
N LEU A 189 13.91 -9.68 -8.48
CA LEU A 189 12.73 -10.14 -7.71
C LEU A 189 11.44 -9.84 -8.47
N ALA A 190 11.28 -8.64 -9.02
CA ALA A 190 10.11 -8.28 -9.80
C ALA A 190 9.92 -9.15 -11.05
N ALA A 191 11.02 -9.49 -11.73
CA ALA A 191 10.99 -10.35 -12.91
C ALA A 191 10.59 -11.79 -12.56
N GLN A 192 11.19 -12.37 -11.51
CA GLN A 192 10.83 -13.70 -11.00
C GLN A 192 9.37 -13.75 -10.54
N TYR A 193 8.93 -12.73 -9.79
CA TYR A 193 7.54 -12.64 -9.35
C TYR A 193 6.57 -12.57 -10.53
N ARG A 194 6.93 -11.80 -11.57
CA ARG A 194 6.11 -11.68 -12.78
C ARG A 194 5.97 -13.02 -13.51
N ILE A 195 7.06 -13.79 -13.66
CA ILE A 195 6.98 -15.13 -14.25
C ILE A 195 6.04 -16.00 -13.42
N HIS A 196 6.24 -16.06 -12.10
CA HIS A 196 5.38 -16.84 -11.21
C HIS A 196 3.91 -16.43 -11.33
N LEU A 197 3.63 -15.13 -11.37
CA LEU A 197 2.29 -14.58 -11.50
C LEU A 197 1.60 -15.08 -12.79
N PHE A 198 2.32 -15.08 -13.92
CA PHE A 198 1.76 -15.49 -15.21
C PHE A 198 1.65 -17.00 -15.35
N CYS A 199 2.62 -17.78 -14.84
CA CYS A 199 2.58 -19.24 -14.88
C CYS A 199 1.49 -19.83 -13.97
N THR A 200 1.28 -19.26 -12.78
CA THR A 200 0.25 -19.75 -11.85
C THR A 200 -1.15 -19.25 -12.21
N GLY A 201 -1.21 -18.24 -13.08
CA GLY A 201 -2.42 -17.54 -13.49
C GLY A 201 -3.03 -18.00 -14.81
N GLU A 202 -2.48 -19.04 -15.43
CA GLU A 202 -2.87 -19.52 -16.76
C GLU A 202 -4.39 -19.73 -16.85
N GLU A 203 -4.97 -19.25 -17.96
CA GLU A 203 -6.36 -19.51 -18.29
C GLU A 203 -6.59 -21.01 -18.47
N THR A 204 -7.61 -21.53 -17.80
CA THR A 204 -8.05 -22.93 -17.99
C THR A 204 -9.44 -22.94 -18.61
N SER A 205 -9.86 -24.09 -19.13
CA SER A 205 -11.22 -24.29 -19.66
C SER A 205 -12.32 -23.93 -18.66
N GLU A 206 -12.01 -23.93 -17.35
CA GLU A 206 -12.96 -23.65 -16.28
C GLU A 206 -12.83 -22.23 -15.70
N ARG A 207 -11.73 -21.52 -15.94
CA ARG A 207 -11.42 -20.25 -15.26
C ARG A 207 -10.74 -19.26 -16.21
N PRO A 208 -11.36 -18.09 -16.47
CA PRO A 208 -10.69 -16.99 -17.14
C PRO A 208 -9.41 -16.63 -16.39
N GLY A 209 -8.34 -16.36 -17.14
CA GLY A 209 -7.01 -16.18 -16.57
C GLY A 209 -6.09 -15.41 -17.50
N VAL A 210 -4.81 -15.67 -17.38
CA VAL A 210 -3.77 -15.12 -18.24
C VAL A 210 -3.81 -15.86 -19.58
N ASN A 211 -3.91 -15.10 -20.67
CA ASN A 211 -3.82 -15.65 -22.03
C ASN A 211 -2.50 -16.44 -22.21
N PRO A 212 -2.52 -17.68 -22.73
CA PRO A 212 -1.32 -18.51 -22.91
C PRO A 212 -0.22 -17.88 -23.77
N GLU A 213 -0.58 -17.15 -24.85
CA GLU A 213 0.39 -16.42 -25.67
C GLU A 213 1.08 -15.32 -24.85
N LYS A 214 0.31 -14.64 -23.98
CA LYS A 214 0.87 -13.61 -23.10
C LYS A 214 1.79 -14.19 -22.04
N MET A 215 1.43 -15.35 -21.48
CA MET A 215 2.29 -16.09 -20.56
C MET A 215 3.62 -16.44 -21.22
N GLN A 216 3.57 -17.01 -22.43
CA GLN A 216 4.77 -17.39 -23.19
C GLN A 216 5.67 -16.18 -23.47
N GLN A 217 5.10 -15.03 -23.89
CA GLN A 217 5.85 -13.78 -24.07
C GLN A 217 6.55 -13.32 -22.78
N VAL A 218 5.89 -13.47 -21.62
CA VAL A 218 6.48 -13.08 -20.32
C VAL A 218 7.64 -13.99 -19.95
N ILE A 219 7.53 -15.29 -20.22
CA ILE A 219 8.60 -16.27 -19.99
C ILE A 219 9.80 -15.98 -20.90
N GLU A 220 9.57 -15.76 -22.19
CA GLU A 220 10.61 -15.43 -23.17
C GLU A 220 11.34 -14.13 -22.85
N ALA A 221 10.63 -13.13 -22.31
CA ALA A 221 11.20 -11.89 -21.82
C ALA A 221 11.90 -12.02 -20.45
N GLY A 222 11.95 -13.23 -19.87
CA GLY A 222 12.53 -13.46 -18.54
C GLY A 222 11.79 -12.75 -17.41
N GLY A 223 10.51 -12.41 -17.60
CA GLY A 223 9.71 -11.62 -16.66
C GLY A 223 10.08 -10.15 -16.58
N GLU A 224 11.04 -9.68 -17.37
CA GLU A 224 11.44 -8.28 -17.33
C GLU A 224 10.39 -7.38 -17.98
N LEU A 225 10.24 -6.18 -17.42
CA LEU A 225 9.48 -5.10 -18.05
C LEU A 225 10.47 -4.15 -18.72
N SER A 226 10.14 -3.74 -19.94
CA SER A 226 10.90 -2.70 -20.62
C SER A 226 10.88 -1.40 -19.84
N THR A 227 11.88 -0.57 -20.09
CA THR A 227 11.98 0.79 -19.57
C THR A 227 10.71 1.61 -19.82
N TYR A 228 10.13 1.48 -21.02
CA TYR A 228 8.87 2.13 -21.40
C TYR A 228 7.68 1.65 -20.54
N GLU A 229 7.55 0.34 -20.32
CA GLU A 229 6.45 -0.22 -19.53
C GLU A 229 6.55 0.17 -18.04
N LEU A 230 7.76 0.13 -17.48
CA LEU A 230 8.01 0.59 -16.11
C LEU A 230 7.69 2.08 -15.95
N MET A 231 8.08 2.90 -16.94
CA MET A 231 7.69 4.30 -16.98
C MET A 231 6.18 4.44 -17.04
N ARG A 232 5.52 3.76 -17.98
CA ARG A 232 4.07 3.79 -18.12
C ARG A 232 3.38 3.43 -16.81
N CYS A 233 3.86 2.46 -16.02
CA CYS A 233 3.29 2.14 -14.71
C CYS A 233 3.38 3.30 -13.70
N ARG A 234 4.46 4.09 -13.77
CA ARG A 234 4.74 5.19 -12.84
C ARG A 234 4.04 6.46 -13.24
N VAL A 235 4.03 6.73 -14.54
CA VAL A 235 3.49 7.94 -15.16
C VAL A 235 2.09 7.72 -15.72
N ARG A 236 1.45 6.56 -15.44
CA ARG A 236 0.18 6.14 -16.06
C ARG A 236 -0.96 7.14 -15.87
N TYR A 237 -0.78 8.09 -14.97
CA TYR A 237 -1.60 9.27 -14.83
C TYR A 237 -0.75 10.50 -15.17
N PHE A 238 -0.52 10.71 -16.48
CA PHE A 238 0.24 11.86 -17.01
C PHE A 238 -0.31 13.20 -16.50
N ASN A 239 -1.60 13.25 -16.14
CA ASN A 239 -2.25 14.40 -15.50
C ASN A 239 -1.79 14.71 -14.06
N ASP A 240 -1.18 13.75 -13.34
CA ASP A 240 -0.83 13.95 -11.93
C ASP A 240 0.59 14.51 -11.74
N GLY A 241 1.44 14.42 -12.77
CA GLY A 241 2.86 14.79 -12.73
C GLY A 241 3.13 16.30 -12.80
N VAL A 242 2.15 17.10 -13.23
CA VAL A 242 2.21 18.56 -13.52
C VAL A 242 3.22 18.96 -14.60
N ALA A 243 4.47 18.47 -14.54
CA ALA A 243 5.51 18.65 -15.54
C ALA A 243 6.51 17.48 -15.52
N LEU A 244 7.11 17.15 -16.67
CA LEU A 244 8.11 16.11 -16.89
C LEU A 244 9.25 16.65 -17.75
N GLY A 245 10.50 16.42 -17.36
CA GLY A 245 11.66 16.91 -18.13
C GLY A 245 12.97 16.82 -17.35
N SER A 246 13.98 17.57 -17.80
CA SER A 246 15.26 17.66 -17.08
C SER A 246 15.07 18.30 -15.69
N LYS A 247 16.04 18.13 -14.80
CA LYS A 247 16.00 18.77 -13.48
C LYS A 247 15.81 20.29 -13.61
N LEU A 248 16.58 20.92 -14.50
CA LEU A 248 16.53 22.37 -14.72
C LEU A 248 15.14 22.82 -15.19
N PHE A 249 14.57 22.13 -16.19
CA PHE A 249 13.22 22.41 -16.67
C PHE A 249 12.18 22.33 -15.54
N ILE A 250 12.25 21.29 -14.70
CA ILE A 250 11.30 21.15 -13.60
C ILE A 250 11.48 22.20 -12.50
N GLU A 251 12.72 22.60 -12.20
CA GLU A 251 12.96 23.70 -11.25
C GLU A 251 12.48 25.04 -11.81
N GLU A 252 12.65 25.30 -13.11
CA GLU A 252 12.13 26.50 -13.77
C GLU A 252 10.60 26.55 -13.69
N VAL A 253 9.91 25.46 -14.04
CA VAL A 253 8.45 25.39 -13.90
C VAL A 253 8.04 25.56 -12.43
N PHE A 254 8.86 25.09 -11.47
CA PHE A 254 8.57 25.17 -10.03
C PHE A 254 8.69 26.60 -9.50
N GLU A 255 9.69 27.34 -9.96
CA GLU A 255 9.88 28.76 -9.62
C GLU A 255 8.75 29.60 -10.22
N GLN A 256 8.42 29.39 -11.50
CA GLN A 256 7.32 30.08 -12.18
C GLN A 256 5.97 29.85 -11.49
N HIS A 257 5.76 28.66 -10.91
CA HIS A 257 4.51 28.26 -10.27
C HIS A 257 4.66 28.06 -8.75
N ARG A 258 5.55 28.82 -8.09
CA ARG A 258 5.88 28.63 -6.67
C ARG A 258 4.65 28.67 -5.76
N SER A 259 3.64 29.46 -6.08
CA SER A 259 2.40 29.60 -5.32
C SER A 259 1.56 28.30 -5.25
N TRP A 260 1.76 27.37 -6.19
CA TRP A 260 1.04 26.08 -6.21
C TRP A 260 1.53 25.08 -5.15
N PHE A 261 2.61 25.40 -4.44
CA PHE A 261 3.28 24.49 -3.53
C PHE A 261 3.42 25.08 -2.12
N GLY A 262 3.35 24.21 -1.10
CA GLY A 262 3.51 24.65 0.29
C GLY A 262 4.86 25.30 0.56
N GLU A 263 4.91 26.24 1.51
CA GLU A 263 6.13 26.99 1.89
C GLU A 263 7.34 26.09 2.21
N LYS A 264 7.08 24.91 2.77
CA LYS A 264 8.13 23.93 3.13
C LYS A 264 8.80 23.27 1.93
N ARG A 265 8.21 23.33 0.73
CA ARG A 265 8.80 22.74 -0.47
C ARG A 265 9.87 23.68 -1.04
N LYS A 266 11.13 23.25 -0.98
CA LYS A 266 12.29 24.04 -1.44
C LYS A 266 12.72 23.76 -2.88
N SER A 267 12.21 22.69 -3.50
CA SER A 267 12.54 22.31 -4.88
C SER A 267 11.40 21.57 -5.56
N GLY A 268 11.32 21.73 -6.88
CA GLY A 268 10.35 21.11 -7.77
C GLY A 268 10.73 19.70 -8.16
N ALA A 269 11.98 19.46 -8.53
CA ALA A 269 12.36 18.25 -9.24
C ALA A 269 12.32 17.01 -8.33
N ARG A 270 11.64 15.97 -8.81
CA ARG A 270 11.63 14.63 -8.19
C ARG A 270 12.15 13.64 -9.21
N LYS A 271 13.24 12.95 -8.89
CA LYS A 271 13.86 11.95 -9.78
C LYS A 271 12.92 10.76 -9.95
N ILE A 272 12.72 10.32 -11.19
CA ILE A 272 11.93 9.12 -11.49
C ILE A 272 12.81 7.88 -11.25
N ARG A 273 12.82 7.36 -10.02
CA ARG A 273 13.82 6.35 -9.55
C ARG A 273 13.63 4.94 -10.13
N GLY A 274 14.57 4.36 -10.89
CA GLY A 274 14.49 2.94 -11.29
C GLY A 274 13.78 2.69 -12.63
N SER A 275 13.80 3.68 -13.51
CA SER A 275 13.38 3.60 -14.92
C SER A 275 14.59 3.53 -15.88
N GLY A 276 15.83 3.56 -15.39
CA GLY A 276 17.01 3.72 -16.26
C GLY A 276 17.16 5.11 -16.90
N LEU A 277 16.21 6.03 -16.68
CA LEU A 277 16.32 7.43 -17.08
C LEU A 277 16.86 8.26 -15.92
N GLU A 278 18.18 8.36 -15.81
CA GLU A 278 18.81 9.10 -14.72
C GLU A 278 18.54 10.61 -14.78
N ASP A 279 18.23 11.11 -15.97
CA ASP A 279 18.06 12.55 -16.27
C ASP A 279 16.61 13.01 -16.32
N LEU A 280 15.63 12.12 -16.09
CA LEU A 280 14.21 12.47 -16.14
C LEU A 280 13.63 12.72 -14.74
N PHE A 281 13.01 13.89 -14.59
CA PHE A 281 12.40 14.39 -13.36
C PHE A 281 10.91 14.69 -13.58
N SER A 282 10.13 14.57 -12.51
CA SER A 282 8.74 15.00 -12.45
C SER A 282 8.54 16.09 -11.40
N MET A 283 7.53 16.93 -11.59
CA MET A 283 7.19 18.00 -10.63
C MET A 283 6.39 17.49 -9.42
N ARG A 284 5.80 16.30 -9.46
CA ARG A 284 5.27 15.60 -8.29
C ARG A 284 5.88 14.22 -8.19
N ASP A 285 6.18 13.78 -6.98
CA ASP A 285 6.47 12.37 -6.75
C ASP A 285 5.19 11.61 -7.11
N LEU A 286 5.28 10.68 -8.06
CA LEU A 286 4.15 9.97 -8.67
C LEU A 286 3.39 9.06 -7.68
N ARG A 287 3.64 9.25 -6.37
CA ARG A 287 3.12 8.51 -5.22
C ARG A 287 2.59 9.37 -4.09
N LEU A 288 2.94 10.66 -4.00
CA LEU A 288 2.51 11.50 -2.89
C LEU A 288 1.20 12.20 -3.22
N GLY A 289 0.10 11.54 -2.86
CA GLY A 289 -1.23 12.15 -2.71
C GLY A 289 -1.79 12.73 -4.01
N ALA A 290 -2.37 11.86 -4.84
CA ALA A 290 -3.28 12.30 -5.89
C ALA A 290 -4.44 13.08 -5.24
N ILE A 291 -4.33 14.40 -5.28
CA ILE A 291 -5.47 15.31 -5.15
C ILE A 291 -6.41 14.89 -6.28
N SER A 292 -7.60 14.39 -5.93
CA SER A 292 -8.70 14.30 -6.91
C SER A 292 -8.89 15.69 -7.53
N PRO A 293 -9.22 15.82 -8.82
CA PRO A 293 -9.40 17.12 -9.45
C PRO A 293 -10.31 18.01 -8.59
N PRO A 294 -9.93 19.27 -8.29
CA PRO A 294 -10.89 20.25 -7.82
C PRO A 294 -11.85 20.54 -8.98
N GLY A 295 -13.06 19.98 -8.90
CA GLY A 295 -14.22 20.28 -9.74
C GLY A 295 -14.29 19.53 -11.08
N LEU A 296 -15.43 19.07 -11.63
CA LEU A 296 -16.87 19.05 -11.26
C LEU A 296 -17.37 20.12 -10.30
N ALA A 297 -16.87 21.33 -10.52
CA ALA A 297 -17.40 22.59 -10.04
C ALA A 297 -16.78 23.69 -10.89
N SER A 298 -17.26 23.80 -12.13
CA SER A 298 -17.55 25.11 -12.72
C SER A 298 -18.66 24.92 -13.74
N LEU A 299 -19.85 25.37 -13.34
CA LEU A 299 -20.99 25.88 -14.11
C LEU A 299 -22.32 25.24 -13.65
N GLY A 300 -23.09 26.00 -12.86
CA GLY A 300 -24.50 25.73 -12.52
C GLY A 300 -24.70 24.98 -11.21
#